data_AF-A0A380ASE5-F1
#
_entry.id   AF-A0A380ASE5-F1
#
_cell.length_a   1.000
_cell.length_b   1.000
_cell.length_c   1.000
_cell.angle_alpha   90.00
_cell.angle_beta   90.00
_cell.angle_gamma   90.00
#
_symmetry.space_group_name_H-M   'P 1'
#
loop_
_entity.id
_entity.type
_entity.pdbx_description
1 polymer ?
#
loop_
_entity_poly.entity_id
_entity_poly.type
_entity_poly.pdbx_seq_one_letter_code
_entity_poly.pdbx_strand_id
1 'polypeptide(L)' 'MRAFVRNMTHNSADFNHWWKQHDVMAREGGERAFEHSRQGALRYRQLTFHPAEHAGLKLVMLIPLPQLVTNS' A
#
# COMPACT_ATOMS: atom_id res chain seq x y z
N MET A 1 -17.90 7.30 -6.05
CA MET A 1 -16.68 6.82 -6.75
C MET A 1 -16.29 7.68 -7.97
N ARG A 2 -17.12 7.78 -9.03
CA ARG A 2 -16.72 8.46 -10.29
C ARG A 2 -16.39 9.95 -10.17
N ALA A 3 -17.11 10.71 -9.34
CA ALA A 3 -16.84 12.14 -9.15
C ALA A 3 -15.50 12.40 -8.43
N PHE A 4 -15.16 11.56 -7.44
CA PHE A 4 -13.90 11.65 -6.71
C PHE A 4 -12.69 11.36 -7.61
N VAL A 5 -12.77 10.27 -8.39
CA VAL A 5 -11.72 9.93 -9.36
C VAL A 5 -11.49 11.08 -10.33
N ARG A 6 -12.56 11.65 -10.92
CA ARG A 6 -12.45 12.81 -11.81
C ARG A 6 -11.78 14.01 -11.14
N ASN A 7 -12.15 14.31 -9.90
CA ASN A 7 -11.55 15.42 -9.15
C ASN A 7 -10.05 15.20 -8.91
N MET A 8 -9.64 14.00 -8.51
CA MET A 8 -8.22 13.67 -8.29
C MET A 8 -7.43 13.68 -9.61
N THR A 9 -8.01 13.15 -10.69
CA THR A 9 -7.40 13.18 -12.03
C THR A 9 -7.21 14.60 -12.55
N HIS A 10 -8.16 15.50 -12.28
CA HIS A 10 -8.06 16.90 -12.72
C HIS A 10 -7.04 17.68 -11.89
N ASN A 11 -6.97 17.43 -10.59
CA ASN A 11 -6.19 18.27 -9.66
C ASN A 11 -4.79 17.69 -9.32
N SER A 12 -4.42 16.52 -9.84
CA SER A 12 -3.10 15.93 -9.65
C SER A 12 -2.61 15.25 -10.94
N ALA A 13 -1.57 15.83 -11.55
CA ALA A 13 -0.93 15.28 -12.74
C ALA A 13 -0.36 13.89 -12.46
N ASP A 14 0.23 13.68 -11.29
CA ASP A 14 0.74 12.39 -10.85
C ASP A 14 -0.39 11.37 -10.71
N PHE A 15 -1.48 11.72 -10.02
CA PHE A 15 -2.64 10.83 -9.92
C PHE A 15 -3.18 10.47 -11.30
N ASN A 16 -3.31 11.43 -12.22
CA ASN A 16 -3.75 11.18 -13.59
C ASN A 16 -2.82 10.24 -14.36
N HIS A 17 -1.50 10.41 -14.22
CA HIS A 17 -0.49 9.59 -14.88
C HIS A 17 -0.57 8.13 -14.42
N TRP A 18 -0.51 7.91 -13.10
CA TRP A 18 -0.51 6.56 -12.52
C TRP A 18 -1.86 5.88 -12.58
N TRP A 19 -2.97 6.62 -12.44
CA TRP A 19 -4.34 6.07 -12.51
C TRP A 19 -4.68 5.51 -13.90
N LYS A 20 -4.13 6.09 -14.98
CA LYS A 20 -4.31 5.59 -16.35
C LYS A 20 -3.54 4.30 -16.63
N GLN A 21 -2.47 4.05 -15.88
CA GLN A 21 -1.63 2.85 -15.99
C GLN A 21 -2.12 1.70 -15.09
N HIS A 22 -3.21 1.91 -14.35
CA HIS A 22 -3.54 1.13 -13.17
C HIS A 22 -4.29 -0.15 -13.55
N ASP A 23 -3.54 -1.24 -13.74
CA ASP A 23 -4.03 -2.57 -13.42
C ASP A 23 -3.98 -2.71 -11.88
N VAL A 24 -5.00 -2.17 -11.21
CA VAL A 24 -5.11 -2.18 -9.74
C VAL A 24 -5.40 -3.60 -9.28
N MET A 25 -4.39 -4.46 -9.31
CA MET A 25 -4.52 -5.78 -8.73
C MET A 25 -4.69 -5.58 -7.22
N ALA A 26 -5.87 -5.92 -6.71
CA ALA A 26 -6.13 -5.96 -5.28
C ALA A 26 -5.19 -6.98 -4.65
N ARG A 27 -4.03 -6.54 -4.17
CA ARG A 27 -3.14 -7.38 -3.37
C ARG A 27 -3.67 -7.38 -1.95
N GLU A 28 -4.49 -8.37 -1.63
CA GLU A 28 -4.93 -8.63 -0.27
C GLU A 28 -3.73 -9.02 0.59
N GLY A 29 -3.10 -8.03 1.22
CA GLY A 29 -1.99 -8.23 2.13
C GLY A 29 -0.73 -8.79 1.45
N GLY A 30 0.04 -9.55 2.23
CA GLY A 30 1.30 -10.16 1.80
C GLY A 30 2.51 -9.30 2.12
N GLU A 31 3.67 -9.69 1.60
CA GLU A 31 4.91 -8.96 1.87
C GLU A 31 4.94 -7.58 1.17
N ARG A 32 5.53 -6.60 1.85
CA ARG A 32 5.80 -5.26 1.36
C ARG A 32 7.28 -4.95 1.58
N ALA A 33 7.98 -4.68 0.49
CA ALA A 33 9.35 -4.19 0.51
C ALA A 33 9.34 -2.69 0.24
N PHE A 34 10.15 -1.95 0.98
CA PHE A 34 10.33 -0.51 0.83
C PHE A 34 11.82 -0.19 0.83
N GLU A 35 12.24 0.73 -0.04
CA GLU A 35 13.57 1.32 -0.01
C GLU A 35 13.52 2.60 0.82
N HIS A 36 13.86 2.51 2.10
CA HIS A 36 13.85 3.66 2.99
C HIS A 36 15.18 4.40 2.92
N SER A 37 15.15 5.69 2.61
CA SER A 37 16.34 6.51 2.35
C SER A 37 17.40 6.49 3.48
N ARG A 38 16.99 6.23 4.73
CA ARG A 38 17.90 6.15 5.89
C ARG A 38 18.09 4.75 6.47
N GLN A 39 17.21 3.81 6.16
CA GLN A 39 17.18 2.49 6.81
C GLN A 39 17.44 1.34 5.81
N GLY A 40 17.62 1.68 4.53
CA GLY A 40 17.78 0.71 3.45
C GLY A 40 16.50 -0.09 3.21
N ALA A 41 16.67 -1.31 2.74
CA ALA A 41 15.58 -2.22 2.45
C ALA A 41 14.84 -2.64 3.73
N LEU A 42 13.57 -2.25 3.81
CA LEU A 42 12.63 -2.65 4.86
C LEU A 42 11.63 -3.65 4.31
N ARG A 43 11.36 -4.71 5.07
CA ARG A 43 10.40 -5.76 4.70
C ARG A 43 9.35 -5.89 5.79
N TYR A 44 8.08 -5.92 5.38
CA TYR A 44 6.95 -6.07 6.26
C TYR A 44 5.98 -7.10 5.71
N ARG A 45 5.24 -7.75 6.59
CA ARG A 45 4.02 -8.49 6.24
C ARG A 45 2.82 -7.59 6.48
N GLN A 46 2.09 -7.28 5.42
CA GLN A 46 0.84 -6.55 5.51
C GLN A 46 -0.29 -7.50 5.93
N LEU A 47 -0.95 -7.15 7.02
CA LEU A 47 -2.20 -7.76 7.47
C LEU A 47 -3.34 -6.77 7.28
N THR A 48 -4.50 -7.30 6.95
CA THR A 48 -5.71 -6.52 6.74
C THR A 48 -6.85 -7.15 7.53
N PHE A 49 -7.45 -6.36 8.40
CA PHE A 49 -8.56 -6.77 9.23
C PHE A 49 -9.79 -5.93 8.88
N HIS A 50 -10.91 -6.62 8.64
CA HIS A 50 -12.22 -6.01 8.43
C HIS A 50 -13.10 -6.38 9.62
N PRO A 51 -13.38 -5.46 10.55
CA PRO A 51 -14.26 -5.73 11.68
C PRO A 51 -15.67 -6.07 11.20
N ALA A 52 -16.22 -7.20 11.64
CA ALA A 52 -17.55 -7.66 11.21
C ALA A 52 -18.67 -6.67 11.56
N GLU A 53 -18.57 -6.02 12.73
CA GLU A 53 -19.58 -5.08 13.22
C GLU A 53 -19.52 -3.70 12.55
N HIS A 54 -18.41 -3.39 11.85
CA HIS A 54 -18.18 -2.08 11.24
C HIS A 54 -17.61 -2.25 9.83
N ALA A 55 -18.44 -2.74 8.90
CA ALA A 55 -18.05 -3.04 7.52
C ALA A 55 -17.48 -1.85 6.72
N GLY A 56 -17.68 -0.61 7.20
CA GLY A 56 -17.07 0.59 6.62
C GLY A 56 -15.62 0.85 7.07
N LEU A 57 -15.12 0.09 8.04
CA LEU A 57 -13.77 0.25 8.59
C LEU A 57 -12.84 -0.87 8.13
N LYS A 58 -11.58 -0.51 7.92
CA LYS A 58 -10.50 -1.43 7.56
C LYS A 58 -9.25 -1.05 8.35
N LEU A 59 -8.69 -2.00 9.08
CA LEU A 59 -7.40 -1.85 9.75
C LEU A 59 -6.32 -2.52 8.91
N VAL A 60 -5.30 -1.76 8.54
CA VAL A 60 -4.12 -2.26 7.83
C VAL A 60 -2.91 -2.14 8.75
N MET A 61 -2.20 -3.24 8.95
CA MET A 61 -1.01 -3.32 9.80
C MET A 61 0.18 -3.80 8.99
N LEU A 62 1.36 -3.23 9.23
CA LEU A 62 2.63 -3.67 8.67
C LEU A 62 3.47 -4.28 9.80
N ILE A 63 3.58 -5.61 9.80
CA ILE A 63 4.37 -6.34 10.79
C ILE A 63 5.80 -6.50 10.26
N PRO A 64 6.85 -6.01 10.95
CA PRO A 64 8.22 -6.14 10.49
C PRO A 64 8.59 -7.60 10.25
N LEU A 65 9.22 -7.88 9.11
CA LEU A 65 9.88 -9.17 8.88
C LEU A 65 11.33 -9.07 9.39
N PRO A 66 11.91 -10.17 9.90
CA PRO A 66 13.32 -10.20 10.26
C PRO A 66 14.17 -9.75 9.09
N GLN A 67 15.02 -8.75 9.31
CA GLN A 67 16.05 -8.39 8.33
C GLN A 67 17.06 -9.54 8.33
N LEU A 68 17.24 -10.19 7.17
CA LEU A 68 18.34 -11.13 6.99
C LEU A 68 19.64 -10.34 7.07
N VAL A 69 20.23 -10.26 8.26
CA VAL A 69 21.59 -9.77 8.46
C VAL A 69 22.50 -10.69 7.66
N THR A 70 22.96 -10.20 6.52
CA THR A 70 23.97 -10.91 5.73
C THR A 70 25.30 -10.56 6.36
N ASN A 71 25.77 -11.38 7.31
CA ASN A 71 27.12 -11.23 7.86
C ASN A 71 28.11 -11.39 6.69
N SER A 72 28.84 -10.32 6.39
CA SER A 72 30.03 -10.31 5.54
C SER A 72 31.27 -10.26 6.41
#